data_AF-A0A2D5Y6W3-F1
#
_entry.id   AF-A0A2D5Y6W3-F1
#
_cell.length_a   1.000
_cell.length_b   1.000
_cell.length_c   1.000
_cell.angle_alpha   90.00
_cell.angle_beta   90.00
_cell.angle_gamma   90.00
#
_symmetry.space_group_name_H-M   'P 1'
#
loop_
_entity.id
_entity.type
_entity.pdbx_description
1 polymer ?
#
loop_
_entity_poly.entity_id
_entity_poly.type
_entity_poly.pdbx_seq_one_letter_code
_entity_poly.pdbx_strand_id
1 'polypeptide(L)'
;MNSQNHNAKKKTLLLTDEPRTTEAILCRSLFGNFTTHVTNREVKLIDSCEEYDNIILSSDCIDTCTTIYNNYLLGKYRLHFLKCTDIVEEQFDNESIFAFTLFNLELFSKKSLRAKATYIANNSIDDIGKDKYGDIFNSELLDKAPLLYINLYRVIAFDKQTALIKIFELLKDLDDTKISTYLDSFLVLILNSNSTIKFSETLISYYEDVDCIESPHKYLIFQFLNKIYRKINKSEILKINNRLYPIISYCLSEDVEGEYVDLMNSYVNSFPADTMNLITNRIIIYAKVLGNHKYLEAFYSNLAQPKTKLEHSYQNLLLKIEKLVDTQKLSDIPELELKRGVDQYIKFLKDNNKPDKCSPMFELLFS
;
A
#
# COMPACT_ATOMS: atom_id res chain seq x y z
N MET A 1 35.54 55.31 8.98
CA MET A 1 35.19 53.99 8.41
C MET A 1 35.49 52.93 9.47
N ASN A 2 34.52 52.61 10.33
CA ASN A 2 34.60 51.44 11.20
C ASN A 2 33.65 50.40 10.62
N SER A 3 34.23 49.43 9.92
CA SER A 3 33.55 48.23 9.44
C SER A 3 33.04 47.45 10.65
N GLN A 4 31.73 47.52 10.91
CA GLN A 4 31.05 46.53 11.73
C GLN A 4 31.22 45.17 11.05
N ASN A 5 32.01 44.30 11.67
CA ASN A 5 32.06 42.88 11.36
C ASN A 5 30.69 42.28 11.70
N HIS A 6 29.79 42.25 10.73
CA HIS A 6 28.68 41.32 10.75
C HIS A 6 29.24 39.92 10.51
N ASN A 7 29.64 39.25 11.59
CA ASN A 7 29.65 37.80 11.63
C ASN A 7 28.21 37.33 11.34
N ALA A 8 27.90 37.05 10.07
CA ALA A 8 26.69 36.37 9.67
C ALA A 8 26.74 34.95 10.25
N LYS A 9 26.32 34.80 11.51
CA LYS A 9 26.13 33.51 12.19
C LYS A 9 25.22 32.65 11.32
N LYS A 10 25.72 31.49 10.91
CA LYS A 10 25.02 30.53 10.05
C LYS A 10 23.78 30.01 10.79
N LYS A 11 22.59 30.36 10.30
CA LYS A 11 21.26 30.11 10.93
C LYS A 11 20.50 28.95 10.25
N THR A 12 21.22 27.89 9.86
CA THR A 12 20.61 26.71 9.22
C THR A 12 21.25 25.42 9.74
N LEU A 13 20.41 24.50 10.21
CA LEU A 13 20.80 23.17 10.69
C LEU A 13 20.25 22.10 9.76
N LEU A 14 21.10 21.20 9.28
CA LEU A 14 20.72 19.94 8.65
C LEU A 14 20.76 18.82 9.69
N LEU A 15 19.61 18.21 9.92
CA LEU A 15 19.45 16.99 10.71
C LEU A 15 19.37 15.79 9.77
N THR A 16 20.27 14.82 9.92
CA THR A 16 20.37 13.67 9.03
C THR A 16 20.93 12.45 9.76
N ASP A 17 20.70 11.25 9.25
CA ASP A 17 21.22 10.02 9.87
C ASP A 17 22.65 9.69 9.44
N GLU A 18 23.19 10.39 8.44
CA GLU A 18 24.48 10.08 7.85
C GLU A 18 25.39 11.32 7.73
N PRO A 19 26.69 11.20 8.05
CA PRO A 19 27.62 12.35 8.06
C PRO A 19 27.99 12.89 6.67
N ARG A 20 27.81 12.09 5.60
CA ARG A 20 28.12 12.49 4.22
C ARG A 20 27.04 11.99 3.29
N THR A 21 26.07 12.85 3.03
CA THR A 21 24.93 12.52 2.21
C THR A 21 24.82 13.39 0.97
N THR A 22 24.12 12.87 -0.03
CA THR A 22 23.56 13.66 -1.13
C THR A 22 22.78 14.87 -0.60
N GLU A 23 22.13 14.73 0.56
CA GLU A 23 21.36 15.79 1.18
C GLU A 23 22.22 16.93 1.71
N ALA A 24 23.45 16.66 2.18
CA ALA A 24 24.40 17.73 2.52
C ALA A 24 24.82 18.54 1.28
N ILE A 25 24.96 17.90 0.12
CA ILE A 25 25.27 18.58 -1.15
C ILE A 25 24.08 19.46 -1.57
N LEU A 26 22.86 18.91 -1.50
CA LEU A 26 21.64 19.66 -1.78
C LEU A 26 21.47 20.85 -0.83
N CYS A 27 21.68 20.62 0.47
CA CYS A 27 21.61 21.64 1.50
C CYS A 27 22.61 22.77 1.24
N ARG A 28 23.84 22.43 0.83
CA ARG A 28 24.84 23.44 0.42
C ARG A 28 24.37 24.26 -0.78
N SER A 29 23.76 23.60 -1.76
CA SER A 29 23.28 24.26 -2.97
C SER A 29 22.07 25.17 -2.71
N LEU A 30 21.20 24.79 -1.78
CA LEU A 30 19.93 25.49 -1.52
C LEU A 30 20.09 26.62 -0.49
N PHE A 31 20.82 26.34 0.59
CA PHE A 31 20.90 27.22 1.76
C PHE A 31 22.30 27.78 1.98
N GLY A 32 23.26 27.41 1.13
CA GLY A 32 24.65 27.86 1.19
C GLY A 32 25.39 27.27 2.40
N ASN A 33 25.53 28.08 3.44
CA ASN A 33 26.28 27.74 4.64
C ASN A 33 25.34 27.17 5.72
N PHE A 34 25.56 25.92 6.14
CA PHE A 34 24.77 25.23 7.15
C PHE A 34 25.64 24.42 8.11
N THR A 35 25.06 24.00 9.24
CA THR A 35 25.64 23.04 10.19
C THR A 35 24.98 21.69 9.99
N THR A 36 25.74 20.59 10.06
CA THR A 36 25.18 19.23 10.03
C THR A 36 25.19 18.64 11.43
N HIS A 37 24.08 18.05 11.85
CA HIS A 37 24.01 17.21 13.03
C HIS A 37 23.50 15.82 12.64
N VAL A 38 24.24 14.80 13.09
CA VAL A 38 23.98 13.41 12.70
C VAL A 38 23.23 12.70 13.83
N THR A 39 22.01 12.27 13.57
CA THR A 39 21.08 11.75 14.57
C THR A 39 21.11 10.23 14.62
N ASN A 40 22.05 9.66 15.38
CA ASN A 40 22.23 8.19 15.42
C ASN A 40 21.39 7.46 16.48
N ARG A 41 20.63 8.18 17.34
CA ARG A 41 19.57 7.73 18.28
C ARG A 41 19.37 8.78 19.39
N GLU A 42 18.10 9.07 19.74
CA GLU A 42 17.50 9.66 20.97
C GLU A 42 18.25 10.70 21.86
N VAL A 43 19.43 11.20 21.52
CA VAL A 43 20.15 12.12 22.42
C VAL A 43 19.81 13.58 22.10
N LYS A 44 19.03 14.20 23.00
CA LYS A 44 18.88 15.66 23.22
C LYS A 44 18.96 16.55 21.96
N LEU A 45 18.08 16.32 20.99
CA LEU A 45 17.90 17.23 19.84
C LEU A 45 17.30 18.59 20.21
N ILE A 46 16.64 18.69 21.37
CA ILE A 46 15.89 19.89 21.78
C ILE A 46 16.83 21.09 21.96
N ASP A 47 17.98 20.87 22.62
CA ASP A 47 18.91 21.97 22.93
C ASP A 47 19.65 22.48 21.66
N SER A 48 19.78 21.65 20.63
CA SER A 48 20.53 21.99 19.41
C SER A 48 19.72 22.73 18.35
N CYS A 49 18.40 22.86 18.49
CA CYS A 49 17.57 23.53 17.48
C CYS A 49 17.24 24.99 17.81
N GLU A 50 17.31 25.40 19.07
CA GLU A 50 16.91 26.76 19.51
C GLU A 50 17.81 27.87 18.95
N GLU A 51 19.04 27.55 18.57
CA GLU A 51 19.99 28.52 18.02
C GLU A 51 19.84 28.76 16.51
N TYR A 52 18.95 28.01 15.83
CA TYR A 52 18.83 28.02 14.37
C TYR A 52 17.47 28.51 13.89
N ASP A 53 17.47 29.46 12.96
CA ASP A 53 16.23 29.98 12.36
C ASP A 53 15.58 28.98 11.38
N ASN A 54 16.40 28.13 10.75
CA ASN A 54 15.96 27.16 9.76
C ASN A 54 16.47 25.77 10.12
N ILE A 55 15.56 24.81 10.20
CA ILE A 55 15.86 23.39 10.37
C ILE A 55 15.53 22.68 9.06
N ILE A 56 16.46 21.86 8.62
CA ILE A 56 16.34 21.02 7.45
C ILE A 56 16.37 19.58 7.93
N LEU A 57 15.27 18.87 7.73
CA LEU A 57 15.10 17.51 8.19
C LEU A 57 15.30 16.52 7.03
N SER A 58 16.20 15.59 7.25
CA SER A 58 16.58 14.52 6.33
C SER A 58 16.95 13.25 7.12
N SER A 59 16.15 12.94 8.11
CA SER A 59 16.28 11.77 8.98
C SER A 59 15.09 10.85 8.78
N ASP A 60 15.33 9.54 8.85
CA ASP A 60 14.31 8.49 8.89
C ASP A 60 13.96 8.11 10.35
N CYS A 61 14.61 8.74 11.35
CA CYS A 61 14.31 8.53 12.77
C CYS A 61 12.99 9.21 13.16
N ILE A 62 11.95 8.41 13.33
CA ILE A 62 10.58 8.87 13.65
C ILE A 62 10.56 9.80 14.87
N ASP A 63 11.25 9.48 15.96
CA ASP A 63 11.23 10.30 17.19
C ASP A 63 11.89 11.66 16.98
N THR A 64 12.99 11.69 16.22
CA THR A 64 13.65 12.92 15.80
C THR A 64 12.70 13.75 14.96
N CYS A 65 12.12 13.15 13.91
CA CYS A 65 11.23 13.86 13.00
C CYS A 65 9.98 14.39 13.71
N THR A 66 9.39 13.59 14.61
CA THR A 66 8.23 13.97 15.43
C THR A 66 8.56 15.12 16.36
N THR A 67 9.69 15.06 17.07
CA THR A 67 10.13 16.12 17.99
C THR A 67 10.38 17.44 17.25
N ILE A 68 11.00 17.35 16.07
CA ILE A 68 11.29 18.51 15.24
C ILE A 68 10.01 19.09 14.63
N TYR A 69 9.07 18.25 14.22
CA TYR A 69 7.79 18.76 13.72
C TYR A 69 7.00 19.47 14.83
N ASN A 70 6.93 18.88 16.04
CA ASN A 70 6.30 19.49 17.22
C ASN A 70 6.88 20.88 17.55
N ASN A 71 8.20 21.00 17.61
CA ASN A 71 8.84 22.28 17.91
C ASN A 71 8.59 23.33 16.81
N TYR A 72 8.48 22.90 15.55
CA TYR A 72 8.07 23.78 14.45
C TYR A 72 6.65 24.29 14.64
N LEU A 73 5.69 23.43 15.01
CA LEU A 73 4.30 23.83 15.28
C LEU A 73 4.20 24.84 16.44
N LEU A 74 5.13 24.79 17.40
CA LEU A 74 5.26 25.78 18.48
C LEU A 74 5.92 27.11 18.02
N GLY A 75 6.16 27.29 16.72
CA GLY A 75 6.71 28.51 16.13
C GLY A 75 8.20 28.74 16.41
N LYS A 76 8.95 27.71 16.80
CA LYS A 76 10.36 27.88 17.20
C LYS A 76 11.30 28.17 16.03
N TYR A 77 10.99 27.70 14.82
CA TYR A 77 11.85 27.86 13.62
C TYR A 77 11.07 27.61 12.33
N ARG A 78 11.72 27.80 11.18
CA ARG A 78 11.23 27.35 9.87
C ARG A 78 11.71 25.95 9.56
N LEU A 79 10.81 25.08 9.08
CA LEU A 79 11.12 23.68 8.79
C LEU A 79 11.07 23.37 7.30
N HIS A 80 12.12 22.71 6.81
CA HIS A 80 12.22 22.18 5.45
C HIS A 80 12.48 20.68 5.47
N PHE A 81 11.89 19.92 4.55
CA PHE A 81 12.16 18.49 4.41
C PHE A 81 12.95 18.21 3.13
N LEU A 82 14.13 17.57 3.21
CA LEU A 82 14.89 17.14 2.02
C LEU A 82 14.50 15.75 1.51
N LYS A 83 13.95 14.93 2.40
CA LYS A 83 13.47 13.57 2.12
C LYS A 83 12.05 13.41 2.66
N CYS A 84 11.38 12.36 2.20
CA CYS A 84 10.13 11.91 2.80
C CYS A 84 10.42 11.47 4.24
N THR A 85 9.75 12.05 5.22
CA THR A 85 9.95 11.72 6.64
C THR A 85 8.66 11.19 7.25
N ASP A 86 8.77 10.31 8.23
CA ASP A 86 7.65 9.80 9.00
C ASP A 86 7.66 10.41 10.40
N ILE A 87 6.48 10.68 10.96
CA ILE A 87 6.26 11.31 12.26
C ILE A 87 5.12 10.62 13.00
N VAL A 88 4.95 10.85 14.30
CA VAL A 88 3.79 10.39 15.08
C VAL A 88 2.79 11.53 15.23
N GLU A 89 1.54 11.30 14.87
CA GLU A 89 0.49 12.31 14.75
C GLU A 89 -0.41 12.51 15.98
N GLU A 90 -0.17 11.77 17.07
CA GLU A 90 -1.04 11.70 18.25
C GLU A 90 -1.31 13.06 18.95
N GLN A 91 -0.48 14.07 18.67
CA GLN A 91 -0.56 15.40 19.30
C GLN A 91 -0.86 16.53 18.32
N PHE A 92 -1.05 16.23 17.03
CA PHE A 92 -1.24 17.25 16.01
C PHE A 92 -2.71 17.57 15.81
N ASP A 93 -3.03 18.85 15.56
CA ASP A 93 -4.34 19.21 15.05
C ASP A 93 -4.53 18.80 13.58
N ASN A 94 -5.77 18.84 13.12
CA ASN A 94 -6.11 18.42 11.76
C ASN A 94 -5.41 19.26 10.69
N GLU A 95 -5.18 20.56 10.93
CA GLU A 95 -4.52 21.46 9.99
C GLU A 95 -3.03 21.13 9.83
N SER A 96 -2.37 20.76 10.92
CA SER A 96 -0.98 20.31 10.93
C SER A 96 -0.83 18.97 10.22
N ILE A 97 -1.71 17.99 10.52
CA ILE A 97 -1.72 16.69 9.82
C ILE A 97 -1.91 16.90 8.31
N PHE A 98 -2.82 17.80 7.95
CA PHE A 98 -3.08 18.19 6.57
C PHE A 98 -1.83 18.78 5.90
N ALA A 99 -1.23 19.82 6.47
CA ALA A 99 -0.10 20.53 5.89
C ALA A 99 1.09 19.57 5.70
N PHE A 100 1.35 18.73 6.71
CA PHE A 100 2.37 17.70 6.64
C PHE A 100 2.12 16.70 5.52
N THR A 101 0.91 16.14 5.45
CA THR A 101 0.53 15.12 4.46
C THR A 101 0.68 15.65 3.04
N LEU A 102 0.15 16.84 2.79
CA LEU A 102 0.18 17.47 1.46
C LEU A 102 1.58 17.85 1.01
N PHE A 103 2.37 18.48 1.89
CA PHE A 103 3.75 18.82 1.57
C PHE A 103 4.56 17.59 1.18
N ASN A 104 4.42 16.51 1.94
CA ASN A 104 5.19 15.29 1.71
C ASN A 104 4.71 14.52 0.47
N LEU A 105 3.41 14.53 0.15
CA LEU A 105 2.90 13.98 -1.10
C LEU A 105 3.46 14.72 -2.32
N GLU A 106 3.50 16.06 -2.27
CA GLU A 106 4.13 16.86 -3.32
C GLU A 106 5.61 16.57 -3.46
N LEU A 107 6.34 16.52 -2.33
CA LEU A 107 7.76 16.19 -2.32
C LEU A 107 8.01 14.79 -2.89
N PHE A 108 7.15 13.82 -2.55
CA PHE A 108 7.21 12.46 -3.07
C PHE A 108 6.94 12.41 -4.58
N SER A 109 6.00 13.22 -5.09
CA SER A 109 5.69 13.28 -6.53
C SER A 109 6.87 13.75 -7.39
N LYS A 110 7.85 14.48 -6.82
CA LYS A 110 9.02 14.98 -7.55
C LYS A 110 10.03 13.85 -7.77
N LYS A 111 10.12 13.35 -9.00
CA LYS A 111 10.96 12.18 -9.35
C LYS A 111 12.47 12.41 -9.29
N SER A 112 12.95 13.64 -9.50
CA SER A 112 14.39 13.94 -9.51
C SER A 112 14.81 14.75 -8.27
N LEU A 113 16.06 14.55 -7.83
CA LEU A 113 16.64 15.34 -6.74
C LEU A 113 16.61 16.84 -7.04
N ARG A 114 16.82 17.23 -8.30
CA ARG A 114 16.71 18.63 -8.73
C ARG A 114 15.30 19.17 -8.55
N ALA A 115 14.27 18.42 -8.97
CA ALA A 115 12.88 18.85 -8.81
C ALA A 115 12.47 18.94 -7.33
N LYS A 116 12.92 17.98 -6.49
CA LYS A 116 12.75 18.04 -5.04
C LYS A 116 13.39 19.29 -4.46
N ALA A 117 14.65 19.54 -4.81
CA ALA A 117 15.40 20.71 -4.35
C ALA A 117 14.71 22.03 -4.77
N THR A 118 14.26 22.14 -6.02
CA THR A 118 13.51 23.32 -6.49
C THR A 118 12.18 23.50 -5.75
N TYR A 119 11.47 22.42 -5.45
CA TYR A 119 10.24 22.50 -4.66
C TYR A 119 10.53 23.02 -3.25
N ILE A 120 11.52 22.47 -2.56
CA ILE A 120 11.91 22.85 -1.19
C ILE A 120 12.48 24.27 -1.11
N ALA A 121 13.19 24.72 -2.15
CA ALA A 121 13.72 26.08 -2.22
C ALA A 121 12.62 27.15 -2.26
N ASN A 122 11.48 26.79 -2.84
CA ASN A 122 10.40 27.73 -3.15
C ASN A 122 9.17 27.54 -2.25
N ASN A 123 9.15 26.50 -1.42
CA ASN A 123 7.99 26.15 -0.60
C ASN A 123 8.45 25.67 0.79
N SER A 124 7.73 26.12 1.80
CA SER A 124 7.75 25.66 3.18
C SER A 124 6.43 24.98 3.53
N ILE A 125 6.35 24.37 4.71
CA ILE A 125 5.12 23.73 5.18
C ILE A 125 3.99 24.76 5.34
N ASP A 126 4.32 25.99 5.73
CA ASP A 126 3.36 27.11 5.86
C ASP A 126 2.74 27.53 4.51
N ASP A 127 3.37 27.20 3.38
CA ASP A 127 2.90 27.59 2.04
C ASP A 127 1.78 26.66 1.51
N ILE A 128 1.44 25.60 2.25
CA ILE A 128 0.50 24.55 1.87
C ILE A 128 -0.90 24.89 2.37
N GLY A 129 -1.80 25.27 1.46
CA GLY A 129 -3.20 25.57 1.76
C GLY A 129 -4.16 24.67 0.99
N LYS A 130 -5.31 24.34 1.59
CA LYS A 130 -6.35 23.45 1.03
C LYS A 130 -6.76 23.82 -0.39
N ASP A 131 -6.92 25.11 -0.66
CA ASP A 131 -7.42 25.62 -1.93
C ASP A 131 -6.49 25.30 -3.11
N LYS A 132 -5.18 25.18 -2.89
CA LYS A 132 -4.21 24.83 -3.94
C LYS A 132 -4.37 23.39 -4.45
N TYR A 133 -5.10 22.55 -3.71
CA TYR A 133 -5.11 21.11 -3.88
C TYR A 133 -6.51 20.53 -4.13
N GLY A 134 -7.52 21.39 -4.35
CA GLY A 134 -8.92 20.96 -4.55
C GLY A 134 -9.14 20.00 -5.74
N ASP A 135 -8.26 20.04 -6.75
CA ASP A 135 -8.33 19.13 -7.91
C ASP A 135 -7.80 17.72 -7.61
N ILE A 136 -7.04 17.58 -6.53
CA ILE A 136 -6.35 16.33 -6.14
C ILE A 136 -6.99 15.73 -4.88
N PHE A 137 -7.47 16.58 -3.98
CA PHE A 137 -8.03 16.19 -2.69
C PHE A 137 -9.47 16.65 -2.57
N ASN A 138 -10.32 15.74 -2.11
CA ASN A 138 -11.61 16.13 -1.58
C ASN A 138 -11.36 16.78 -0.21
N SER A 139 -11.33 18.12 -0.17
CA SER A 139 -11.06 18.90 1.03
C SER A 139 -12.05 18.59 2.16
N GLU A 140 -13.32 18.34 1.83
CA GLU A 140 -14.34 17.96 2.80
C GLU A 140 -14.03 16.61 3.48
N LEU A 141 -13.58 15.61 2.71
CA LEU A 141 -13.21 14.30 3.27
C LEU A 141 -11.93 14.36 4.09
N LEU A 142 -10.96 15.15 3.63
CA LEU A 142 -9.69 15.38 4.31
C LEU A 142 -9.90 16.03 5.68
N ASP A 143 -10.86 16.95 5.78
CA ASP A 143 -11.24 17.60 7.04
C ASP A 143 -11.95 16.65 8.00
N LYS A 144 -12.77 15.73 7.47
CA LYS A 144 -13.49 14.74 8.27
C LYS A 144 -12.59 13.64 8.84
N ALA A 145 -11.58 13.23 8.08
CA ALA A 145 -10.73 12.09 8.46
C ALA A 145 -9.26 12.25 8.00
N PRO A 146 -8.52 13.24 8.53
CA PRO A 146 -7.15 13.51 8.10
C PRO A 146 -6.19 12.35 8.36
N LEU A 147 -6.46 11.54 9.40
CA LEU A 147 -5.70 10.34 9.73
C LEU A 147 -5.70 9.30 8.61
N LEU A 148 -6.76 9.22 7.82
CA LEU A 148 -6.79 8.31 6.67
C LEU A 148 -5.74 8.71 5.62
N TYR A 149 -5.59 10.02 5.38
CA TYR A 149 -4.72 10.53 4.33
C TYR A 149 -3.25 10.51 4.71
N ILE A 150 -2.89 10.82 5.97
CA ILE A 150 -1.50 10.69 6.42
C ILE A 150 -1.06 9.22 6.40
N ASN A 151 -1.95 8.29 6.77
CA ASN A 151 -1.64 6.86 6.69
C ASN A 151 -1.57 6.39 5.23
N LEU A 152 -2.42 6.89 4.33
CA LEU A 152 -2.29 6.62 2.90
C LEU A 152 -0.94 7.09 2.35
N TYR A 153 -0.53 8.31 2.69
CA TYR A 153 0.80 8.81 2.35
C TYR A 153 1.90 7.87 2.83
N ARG A 154 1.84 7.40 4.08
CA ARG A 154 2.84 6.47 4.62
C ARG A 154 2.89 5.13 3.86
N VAL A 155 1.75 4.61 3.43
CA VAL A 155 1.71 3.41 2.59
C VAL A 155 2.38 3.70 1.23
N ILE A 156 2.02 4.81 0.59
CA ILE A 156 2.52 5.19 -0.74
C ILE A 156 4.04 5.49 -0.73
N ALA A 157 4.52 6.18 0.30
CA ALA A 157 5.89 6.68 0.37
C ALA A 157 6.87 5.70 1.01
N PHE A 158 6.42 4.91 1.99
CA PHE A 158 7.28 4.05 2.81
C PHE A 158 6.89 2.57 2.83
N ASP A 159 5.88 2.15 2.07
CA ASP A 159 5.35 0.77 2.08
C ASP A 159 4.93 0.29 3.48
N LYS A 160 4.46 1.23 4.31
CA LYS A 160 4.22 0.98 5.74
C LYS A 160 2.93 0.17 5.94
N GLN A 161 3.05 -1.16 6.02
CA GLN A 161 1.92 -2.07 6.24
C GLN A 161 1.10 -1.72 7.49
N THR A 162 1.73 -1.27 8.59
CA THR A 162 1.01 -0.83 9.79
C THR A 162 0.13 0.40 9.56
N ALA A 163 0.50 1.28 8.62
CA ALA A 163 -0.34 2.41 8.21
C ALA A 163 -1.54 1.93 7.37
N LEU A 164 -1.36 0.91 6.52
CA LEU A 164 -2.46 0.29 5.79
C LEU A 164 -3.49 -0.34 6.74
N ILE A 165 -3.02 -1.05 7.77
CA ILE A 165 -3.89 -1.61 8.82
C ILE A 165 -4.68 -0.49 9.49
N LYS A 166 -4.02 0.61 9.88
CA LYS A 166 -4.70 1.78 10.47
C LYS A 166 -5.77 2.37 9.53
N ILE A 167 -5.53 2.43 8.22
CA ILE A 167 -6.56 2.88 7.25
C ILE A 167 -7.79 1.97 7.35
N PHE A 168 -7.60 0.65 7.36
CA PHE A 168 -8.73 -0.26 7.42
C PHE A 168 -9.47 -0.24 8.75
N GLU A 169 -8.75 -0.12 9.86
CA GLU A 169 -9.36 0.07 11.19
C GLU A 169 -10.21 1.34 11.26
N LEU A 170 -9.82 2.41 10.56
CA LEU A 170 -10.59 3.65 10.47
C LEU A 170 -11.79 3.56 9.51
N LEU A 171 -11.76 2.64 8.54
CA LEU A 171 -12.83 2.45 7.55
C LEU A 171 -13.85 1.39 7.93
N LYS A 172 -13.51 0.42 8.79
CA LYS A 172 -14.30 -0.80 9.03
C LYS A 172 -15.73 -0.56 9.51
N ASP A 173 -15.96 0.53 10.25
CA ASP A 173 -17.26 0.86 10.85
C ASP A 173 -18.08 1.85 9.99
N LEU A 174 -17.57 2.22 8.81
CA LEU A 174 -18.27 3.08 7.88
C LEU A 174 -19.20 2.28 6.96
N ASP A 175 -20.27 2.91 6.49
CA ASP A 175 -21.12 2.31 5.47
C ASP A 175 -20.41 2.23 4.10
N ASP A 176 -20.86 1.32 3.23
CA ASP A 176 -20.26 1.08 1.91
C ASP A 176 -20.19 2.33 1.03
N THR A 177 -21.14 3.26 1.19
CA THR A 177 -21.16 4.51 0.40
C THR A 177 -20.01 5.42 0.82
N LYS A 178 -19.81 5.58 2.13
CA LYS A 178 -18.69 6.36 2.68
C LYS A 178 -17.36 5.70 2.38
N ILE A 179 -17.25 4.38 2.55
CA ILE A 179 -16.05 3.62 2.17
C ILE A 179 -15.74 3.92 0.71
N SER A 180 -16.68 3.67 -0.21
CA SER A 180 -16.49 3.91 -1.64
C SER A 180 -16.01 5.34 -1.94
N THR A 181 -16.57 6.34 -1.26
CA THR A 181 -16.21 7.76 -1.43
C THR A 181 -14.76 8.04 -0.99
N TYR A 182 -14.32 7.51 0.15
CA TYR A 182 -12.92 7.62 0.58
C TYR A 182 -11.98 6.90 -0.38
N LEU A 183 -12.33 5.69 -0.82
CA LEU A 183 -11.53 4.94 -1.78
C LEU A 183 -11.37 5.68 -3.11
N ASP A 184 -12.41 6.33 -3.61
CA ASP A 184 -12.34 7.16 -4.82
C ASP A 184 -11.39 8.35 -4.62
N SER A 185 -11.43 9.00 -3.45
CA SER A 185 -10.47 10.06 -3.12
C SER A 185 -9.03 9.56 -3.02
N PHE A 186 -8.79 8.38 -2.44
CA PHE A 186 -7.45 7.81 -2.34
C PHE A 186 -6.88 7.43 -3.70
N LEU A 187 -7.74 6.95 -4.61
CA LEU A 187 -7.32 6.52 -5.93
C LEU A 187 -6.69 7.65 -6.74
N VAL A 188 -7.19 8.88 -6.61
CA VAL A 188 -6.60 10.08 -7.22
C VAL A 188 -5.15 10.25 -6.76
N LEU A 189 -4.87 10.04 -5.47
CA LEU A 189 -3.53 10.17 -4.89
C LEU A 189 -2.59 9.07 -5.36
N ILE A 190 -3.05 7.82 -5.34
CA ILE A 190 -2.27 6.66 -5.75
C ILE A 190 -1.87 6.77 -7.24
N LEU A 191 -2.78 7.22 -8.09
CA LEU A 191 -2.53 7.42 -9.51
C LEU A 191 -1.56 8.58 -9.76
N ASN A 192 -1.77 9.74 -9.11
CA ASN A 192 -0.91 10.91 -9.27
C ASN A 192 0.53 10.66 -8.78
N SER A 193 0.70 9.84 -7.75
CA SER A 193 2.01 9.47 -7.22
C SER A 193 2.74 8.43 -8.08
N ASN A 194 2.10 7.86 -9.12
CA ASN A 194 2.57 6.70 -9.88
C ASN A 194 2.89 5.47 -9.00
N SER A 195 2.20 5.31 -7.88
CA SER A 195 2.47 4.23 -6.92
C SER A 195 1.51 3.05 -7.05
N THR A 196 0.69 3.01 -8.11
CA THR A 196 -0.41 2.05 -8.24
C THR A 196 0.01 0.59 -8.14
N ILE A 197 1.10 0.21 -8.82
CA ILE A 197 1.62 -1.17 -8.77
C ILE A 197 2.07 -1.50 -7.35
N LYS A 198 2.95 -0.67 -6.78
CA LYS A 198 3.53 -0.87 -5.44
C LYS A 198 2.48 -0.89 -4.33
N PHE A 199 1.49 0.00 -4.42
CA PHE A 199 0.35 0.05 -3.50
C PHE A 199 -0.50 -1.23 -3.61
N SER A 200 -0.77 -1.70 -4.84
CA SER A 200 -1.48 -2.96 -5.07
C SER A 200 -0.70 -4.16 -4.51
N GLU A 201 0.62 -4.19 -4.66
CA GLU A 201 1.46 -5.23 -4.08
C GLU A 201 1.43 -5.20 -2.54
N THR A 202 1.38 -4.01 -1.93
CA THR A 202 1.22 -3.87 -0.48
C THR A 202 -0.13 -4.42 0.00
N LEU A 203 -1.22 -4.12 -0.73
CA LEU A 203 -2.55 -4.68 -0.47
C LEU A 203 -2.56 -6.21 -0.58
N ILE A 204 -1.96 -6.76 -1.63
CA ILE A 204 -1.90 -8.20 -1.89
C ILE A 204 -1.05 -8.91 -0.83
N SER A 205 0.11 -8.36 -0.48
CA SER A 205 0.96 -8.90 0.59
C SER A 205 0.19 -8.97 1.90
N TYR A 206 -0.50 -7.89 2.27
CA TYR A 206 -1.30 -7.91 3.49
C TYR A 206 -2.48 -8.88 3.41
N TYR A 207 -3.12 -9.04 2.25
CA TYR A 207 -4.17 -10.06 2.06
C TYR A 207 -3.66 -11.48 2.26
N GLU A 208 -2.43 -11.77 1.83
CA GLU A 208 -1.76 -13.07 2.01
C GLU A 208 -1.41 -13.34 3.48
N ASP A 209 -1.11 -12.29 4.25
CA ASP A 209 -0.72 -12.38 5.66
C ASP A 209 -1.92 -12.47 6.63
N VAL A 210 -3.12 -12.07 6.21
CA VAL A 210 -4.33 -12.06 7.06
C VAL A 210 -5.07 -13.39 6.93
N ASP A 211 -5.36 -14.03 8.06
CA ASP A 211 -6.13 -15.29 8.11
C ASP A 211 -7.58 -15.08 7.63
N CYS A 212 -8.22 -16.07 7.00
CA CYS A 212 -9.58 -15.88 6.43
C CYS A 212 -10.66 -15.66 7.50
N ILE A 213 -10.42 -16.09 8.73
CA ILE A 213 -11.32 -15.86 9.86
C ILE A 213 -11.19 -14.42 10.38
N GLU A 214 -10.08 -13.75 10.08
CA GLU A 214 -9.84 -12.37 10.48
C GLU A 214 -10.22 -11.42 9.33
N SER A 215 -11.30 -10.69 9.58
CA SER A 215 -11.30 -9.23 9.46
C SER A 215 -12.07 -8.63 8.28
N PRO A 216 -12.91 -7.58 8.53
CA PRO A 216 -13.47 -6.70 7.50
C PRO A 216 -12.41 -6.12 6.53
N HIS A 217 -11.13 -6.25 6.84
CA HIS A 217 -10.03 -5.83 5.98
C HIS A 217 -9.99 -6.59 4.64
N LYS A 218 -10.37 -7.87 4.57
CA LYS A 218 -10.36 -8.60 3.28
C LYS A 218 -11.35 -8.01 2.29
N TYR A 219 -12.52 -7.64 2.76
CA TYR A 219 -13.53 -6.93 1.98
C TYR A 219 -13.01 -5.55 1.53
N LEU A 220 -12.39 -4.79 2.44
CA LEU A 220 -11.80 -3.48 2.11
C LEU A 220 -10.69 -3.60 1.06
N ILE A 221 -9.80 -4.61 1.17
CA ILE A 221 -8.76 -4.89 0.18
C ILE A 221 -9.38 -5.24 -1.17
N PHE A 222 -10.39 -6.11 -1.20
CA PHE A 222 -11.14 -6.45 -2.41
C PHE A 222 -11.72 -5.20 -3.09
N GLN A 223 -12.39 -4.33 -2.32
CA GLN A 223 -12.96 -3.08 -2.83
C GLN A 223 -11.88 -2.13 -3.39
N PHE A 224 -10.76 -1.98 -2.69
CA PHE A 224 -9.62 -1.17 -3.14
C PHE A 224 -9.04 -1.68 -4.47
N LEU A 225 -8.71 -2.97 -4.54
CA LEU A 225 -8.12 -3.57 -5.74
C LEU A 225 -9.07 -3.48 -6.92
N ASN A 226 -10.37 -3.71 -6.71
CA ASN A 226 -11.39 -3.56 -7.75
C ASN A 226 -11.44 -2.12 -8.29
N LYS A 227 -11.46 -1.11 -7.42
CA LYS A 227 -11.41 0.30 -7.83
C LYS A 227 -10.14 0.64 -8.61
N ILE A 228 -8.97 0.18 -8.15
CA ILE A 228 -7.71 0.38 -8.86
C ILE A 228 -7.76 -0.27 -10.26
N TYR A 229 -8.17 -1.53 -10.35
CA TYR A 229 -8.17 -2.30 -11.60
C TYR A 229 -9.18 -1.77 -12.63
N ARG A 230 -10.23 -1.07 -12.19
CA ARG A 230 -11.14 -0.35 -13.08
C ARG A 230 -10.53 0.92 -13.70
N LYS A 231 -9.44 1.45 -13.12
CA LYS A 231 -8.79 2.69 -13.59
C LYS A 231 -7.48 2.48 -14.33
N ILE A 232 -6.76 1.39 -14.04
CA ILE A 232 -5.51 1.08 -14.74
C ILE A 232 -5.73 0.18 -15.96
N ASN A 233 -4.77 0.22 -16.89
CA ASN A 233 -4.87 -0.62 -18.07
C ASN A 233 -4.44 -2.07 -17.76
N LYS A 234 -4.80 -2.99 -18.66
CA LYS A 234 -4.57 -4.43 -18.50
C LYS A 234 -3.09 -4.80 -18.45
N SER A 235 -2.23 -4.09 -19.18
CA SER A 235 -0.79 -4.37 -19.19
C SER A 235 -0.11 -3.95 -17.88
N GLU A 236 -0.68 -2.98 -17.16
CA GLU A 236 -0.27 -2.64 -15.80
C GLU A 236 -0.72 -3.68 -14.78
N ILE A 237 -1.95 -4.19 -14.88
CA ILE A 237 -2.43 -5.27 -14.01
C ILE A 237 -1.50 -6.49 -14.12
N LEU A 238 -1.06 -6.83 -15.34
CA LEU A 238 -0.11 -7.94 -15.59
C LEU A 238 1.24 -7.78 -14.90
N LYS A 239 1.68 -6.56 -14.57
CA LYS A 239 2.94 -6.31 -13.84
C LYS A 239 2.82 -6.57 -12.34
N ILE A 240 1.59 -6.65 -11.81
CA ILE A 240 1.34 -6.88 -10.39
C ILE A 240 1.47 -8.39 -10.09
N ASN A 241 2.31 -8.73 -9.12
CA ASN A 241 2.46 -10.10 -8.66
C ASN A 241 1.18 -10.57 -7.96
N ASN A 242 0.77 -11.82 -8.22
CA ASN A 242 -0.48 -12.38 -7.67
C ASN A 242 -1.73 -11.50 -7.89
N ARG A 243 -1.73 -10.64 -8.92
CA ARG A 243 -2.76 -9.61 -9.20
C ARG A 243 -4.21 -9.99 -8.94
N LEU A 244 -4.68 -11.15 -9.39
CA LEU A 244 -6.08 -11.54 -9.19
C LEU A 244 -6.34 -12.37 -7.94
N TYR A 245 -5.30 -12.76 -7.20
CA TYR A 245 -5.45 -13.69 -6.09
C TYR A 245 -6.45 -13.19 -5.03
N PRO A 246 -6.34 -11.96 -4.49
CA PRO A 246 -7.32 -11.49 -3.51
C PRO A 246 -8.73 -11.39 -4.06
N ILE A 247 -8.89 -10.97 -5.32
CA ILE A 247 -10.21 -10.84 -5.96
C ILE A 247 -10.85 -12.20 -6.15
N ILE A 248 -10.13 -13.16 -6.74
CA ILE A 248 -10.59 -14.55 -6.94
C ILE A 248 -10.92 -15.17 -5.60
N SER A 249 -10.02 -15.03 -4.64
CA SER A 249 -10.21 -15.64 -3.34
C SER A 249 -11.43 -15.06 -2.63
N TYR A 250 -11.61 -13.74 -2.59
CA TYR A 250 -12.75 -13.11 -1.94
C TYR A 250 -14.06 -13.56 -2.59
N CYS A 251 -14.16 -13.44 -3.92
CA CYS A 251 -15.35 -13.86 -4.67
C CYS A 251 -15.76 -15.32 -4.41
N LEU A 252 -14.80 -16.22 -4.26
CA LEU A 252 -15.11 -17.64 -4.13
C LEU A 252 -15.44 -18.08 -2.71
N SER A 253 -15.00 -17.33 -1.69
CA SER A 253 -15.26 -17.64 -0.27
C SER A 253 -16.40 -16.83 0.31
N GLU A 254 -16.53 -15.56 -0.06
CA GLU A 254 -17.45 -14.61 0.60
C GLU A 254 -18.67 -14.23 -0.28
N ASP A 255 -18.55 -14.25 -1.61
CA ASP A 255 -19.65 -13.93 -2.54
C ASP A 255 -20.48 -15.17 -2.89
N VAL A 256 -21.30 -15.59 -1.93
CA VAL A 256 -22.17 -16.78 -2.05
C VAL A 256 -23.27 -16.58 -3.10
N GLU A 257 -23.81 -15.37 -3.23
CA GLU A 257 -24.90 -15.06 -4.15
C GLU A 257 -24.42 -14.81 -5.59
N GLY A 258 -23.12 -14.58 -5.79
CA GLY A 258 -22.50 -14.40 -7.09
C GLY A 258 -22.68 -13.00 -7.66
N GLU A 259 -22.77 -11.99 -6.81
CA GLU A 259 -22.92 -10.58 -7.20
C GLU A 259 -21.76 -10.08 -8.08
N TYR A 260 -20.57 -10.67 -7.91
CA TYR A 260 -19.34 -10.29 -8.61
C TYR A 260 -18.95 -11.27 -9.73
N VAL A 261 -19.84 -12.17 -10.18
CA VAL A 261 -19.56 -13.10 -11.28
C VAL A 261 -19.21 -12.36 -12.57
N ASP A 262 -19.98 -11.34 -12.95
CA ASP A 262 -19.73 -10.56 -14.16
C ASP A 262 -18.42 -9.77 -14.08
N LEU A 263 -18.11 -9.24 -12.90
CA LEU A 263 -16.83 -8.57 -12.64
C LEU A 263 -15.66 -9.54 -12.84
N MET A 264 -15.76 -10.75 -12.26
CA MET A 264 -14.73 -11.77 -12.40
C MET A 264 -14.57 -12.19 -13.86
N ASN A 265 -15.66 -12.43 -14.58
CA ASN A 265 -15.65 -12.76 -16.00
C ASN A 265 -14.96 -11.67 -16.83
N SER A 266 -15.25 -10.41 -16.54
CA SER A 266 -14.60 -9.26 -17.18
C SER A 266 -13.08 -9.26 -16.96
N TYR A 267 -12.62 -9.57 -15.73
CA TYR A 267 -11.18 -9.71 -15.47
C TYR A 267 -10.58 -10.90 -16.21
N VAL A 268 -11.17 -12.09 -16.14
CA VAL A 268 -10.65 -13.29 -16.81
C VAL A 268 -10.51 -13.05 -18.31
N ASN A 269 -11.56 -12.55 -18.95
CA ASN A 269 -11.58 -12.24 -20.39
C ASN A 269 -10.66 -11.07 -20.78
N SER A 270 -10.12 -10.34 -19.81
CA SER A 270 -9.17 -9.26 -20.07
C SER A 270 -7.75 -9.75 -20.35
N PHE A 271 -7.41 -10.99 -19.98
CA PHE A 271 -6.06 -11.53 -20.11
C PHE A 271 -5.84 -12.31 -21.42
N PRO A 272 -4.57 -12.50 -21.86
CA PRO A 272 -4.25 -13.38 -22.97
C PRO A 272 -4.75 -14.81 -22.74
N ALA A 273 -5.07 -15.54 -23.82
CA ALA A 273 -5.72 -16.85 -23.76
C ALA A 273 -5.05 -17.87 -22.81
N ASP A 274 -3.72 -17.96 -22.81
CA ASP A 274 -2.99 -18.89 -21.95
C ASP A 274 -3.13 -18.53 -20.46
N THR A 275 -3.13 -17.22 -20.16
CA THR A 275 -3.35 -16.71 -18.80
C THR A 275 -4.81 -16.88 -18.36
N MET A 276 -5.74 -16.63 -19.28
CA MET A 276 -7.16 -16.81 -19.08
C MET A 276 -7.48 -18.25 -18.66
N ASN A 277 -6.95 -19.25 -19.37
CA ASN A 277 -7.21 -20.66 -19.05
C ASN A 277 -6.70 -21.04 -17.65
N LEU A 278 -5.50 -20.58 -17.26
CA LEU A 278 -4.95 -20.82 -15.92
C LEU A 278 -5.81 -20.18 -14.82
N ILE A 279 -6.32 -18.97 -15.05
CA ILE A 279 -7.21 -18.28 -14.10
C ILE A 279 -8.55 -19.01 -14.01
N THR A 280 -9.16 -19.40 -15.13
CA THR A 280 -10.42 -20.15 -15.17
C THR A 280 -10.30 -21.47 -14.43
N ASN A 281 -9.23 -22.24 -14.67
CA ASN A 281 -8.95 -23.47 -13.92
C ASN A 281 -8.87 -23.21 -12.43
N ARG A 282 -8.16 -22.15 -12.02
CA ARG A 282 -8.06 -21.76 -10.61
C ARG A 282 -9.44 -21.47 -10.04
N ILE A 283 -10.25 -20.65 -10.70
CA ILE A 283 -11.60 -20.30 -10.24
C ILE A 283 -12.45 -21.55 -10.03
N ILE A 284 -12.50 -22.46 -11.01
CA ILE A 284 -13.26 -23.71 -10.93
C ILE A 284 -12.79 -24.57 -9.75
N ILE A 285 -11.47 -24.69 -9.56
CA ILE A 285 -10.87 -25.45 -8.45
C ILE A 285 -11.36 -24.93 -7.10
N TYR A 286 -11.23 -23.62 -6.83
CA TYR A 286 -11.68 -23.07 -5.54
C TYR A 286 -13.20 -23.10 -5.42
N ALA A 287 -13.95 -22.79 -6.48
CA ALA A 287 -15.42 -22.86 -6.45
C ALA A 287 -15.90 -24.27 -6.08
N LYS A 288 -15.27 -25.31 -6.59
CA LYS A 288 -15.60 -26.71 -6.28
C LYS A 288 -15.20 -27.10 -4.85
N VAL A 289 -14.05 -26.66 -4.36
CA VAL A 289 -13.58 -26.95 -3.00
C VAL A 289 -14.41 -26.22 -1.94
N LEU A 290 -14.84 -24.99 -2.21
CA LEU A 290 -15.61 -24.15 -1.30
C LEU A 290 -17.13 -24.32 -1.47
N GLY A 291 -17.58 -25.14 -2.42
CA GLY A 291 -19.01 -25.35 -2.68
C GLY A 291 -19.73 -24.14 -3.31
N ASN A 292 -19.01 -23.19 -3.90
CA ASN A 292 -19.60 -22.03 -4.55
C ASN A 292 -20.14 -22.39 -5.95
N HIS A 293 -21.39 -22.86 -5.99
CA HIS A 293 -22.04 -23.33 -7.22
C HIS A 293 -22.25 -22.25 -8.29
N LYS A 294 -22.46 -20.99 -7.89
CA LYS A 294 -22.67 -19.87 -8.82
C LYS A 294 -21.45 -19.63 -9.70
N TYR A 295 -20.28 -19.55 -9.06
CA TYR A 295 -19.01 -19.40 -9.78
C TYR A 295 -18.63 -20.67 -10.54
N LEU A 296 -18.94 -21.85 -10.02
CA LEU A 296 -18.72 -23.10 -10.75
C LEU A 296 -19.51 -23.10 -12.07
N GLU A 297 -20.82 -22.85 -12.02
CA GLU A 297 -21.69 -22.81 -13.21
C GLU A 297 -21.21 -21.76 -14.24
N ALA A 298 -20.86 -20.56 -13.77
CA ALA A 298 -20.45 -19.46 -14.64
C ALA A 298 -19.12 -19.68 -15.38
N PHE A 299 -18.17 -20.43 -14.78
CA PHE A 299 -16.82 -20.58 -15.33
C PHE A 299 -16.56 -21.95 -15.95
N TYR A 300 -17.32 -23.00 -15.60
CA TYR A 300 -17.07 -24.36 -16.08
C TYR A 300 -17.17 -24.47 -17.61
N SER A 301 -18.11 -23.75 -18.24
CA SER A 301 -18.25 -23.70 -19.70
C SER A 301 -17.06 -23.05 -20.42
N ASN A 302 -16.25 -22.27 -19.71
CA ASN A 302 -15.12 -21.53 -20.26
C ASN A 302 -13.79 -22.30 -20.16
N LEU A 303 -13.82 -23.53 -19.63
CA LEU A 303 -12.66 -24.37 -19.48
C LEU A 303 -12.14 -24.84 -20.85
N ALA A 304 -10.94 -24.40 -21.21
CA ALA A 304 -10.29 -24.81 -22.46
C ALA A 304 -9.36 -26.01 -22.24
N GLN A 305 -9.11 -26.75 -23.32
CA GLN A 305 -8.11 -27.82 -23.31
C GLN A 305 -6.72 -27.26 -22.95
N PRO A 306 -5.95 -27.95 -22.10
CA PRO A 306 -4.63 -27.49 -21.67
C PRO A 306 -3.66 -27.42 -22.86
N LYS A 307 -2.88 -26.36 -22.92
CA LYS A 307 -1.83 -26.17 -23.95
C LYS A 307 -0.41 -26.19 -23.37
N THR A 308 -0.28 -25.98 -22.07
CA THR A 308 1.00 -25.88 -21.37
C THR A 308 1.13 -26.96 -20.30
N LYS A 309 2.37 -27.30 -19.92
CA LYS A 309 2.64 -28.23 -18.81
C LYS A 309 1.96 -27.78 -17.51
N LEU A 310 1.93 -26.48 -17.26
CA LEU A 310 1.31 -25.92 -16.07
C LEU A 310 -0.22 -26.06 -16.11
N GLU A 311 -0.85 -25.80 -17.25
CA GLU A 311 -2.30 -26.04 -17.43
C GLU A 311 -2.66 -27.51 -17.22
N HIS A 312 -1.85 -28.44 -17.73
CA HIS A 312 -2.03 -29.88 -17.45
C HIS A 312 -1.98 -30.19 -15.96
N SER A 313 -1.04 -29.61 -15.22
CA SER A 313 -0.96 -29.78 -13.76
C SER A 313 -2.21 -29.28 -13.05
N TYR A 314 -2.77 -28.15 -13.47
CA TYR A 314 -4.01 -27.59 -12.90
C TYR A 314 -5.22 -28.45 -13.26
N GLN A 315 -5.32 -28.97 -14.47
CA GLN A 315 -6.41 -29.86 -14.85
C GLN A 315 -6.34 -31.19 -14.08
N ASN A 316 -5.14 -31.74 -13.85
CA ASN A 316 -4.95 -32.90 -13.00
C ASN A 316 -5.35 -32.64 -11.54
N LEU A 317 -5.05 -31.44 -11.03
CA LEU A 317 -5.51 -31.00 -9.71
C LEU A 317 -7.05 -30.94 -9.65
N LEU A 318 -7.71 -30.39 -10.67
CA LEU A 318 -9.17 -30.36 -10.76
C LEU A 318 -9.77 -31.78 -10.68
N LEU A 319 -9.25 -32.73 -11.47
CA LEU A 319 -9.69 -34.13 -11.44
C LEU A 319 -9.49 -34.77 -10.06
N LYS A 320 -8.37 -34.47 -9.38
CA LYS A 320 -8.12 -34.93 -8.00
C LYS A 320 -9.19 -34.36 -7.05
N ILE A 321 -9.46 -33.06 -7.14
CA ILE A 321 -10.48 -32.39 -6.31
C ILE A 321 -11.86 -32.97 -6.56
N GLU A 322 -12.24 -33.20 -7.81
CA GLU A 322 -13.51 -33.84 -8.17
C GLU A 322 -13.69 -35.18 -7.46
N LYS A 323 -12.66 -36.04 -7.51
CA LYS A 323 -12.67 -37.32 -6.80
C LYS A 323 -12.77 -37.15 -5.28
N LEU A 324 -12.09 -36.17 -4.69
CA LEU A 324 -12.15 -35.91 -3.25
C LEU A 324 -13.54 -35.42 -2.80
N VAL A 325 -14.16 -34.57 -3.61
CA VAL A 325 -15.53 -34.09 -3.39
C VAL A 325 -16.53 -35.24 -3.51
N ASP A 326 -16.44 -36.05 -4.58
CA ASP A 326 -17.35 -37.19 -4.82
C ASP A 326 -17.25 -38.26 -3.73
N THR A 327 -16.06 -38.42 -3.14
CA THR A 327 -15.82 -39.36 -2.03
C THR A 327 -16.05 -38.74 -0.65
N GLN A 328 -16.57 -37.51 -0.58
CA GLN A 328 -16.85 -36.77 0.66
C GLN A 328 -15.65 -36.68 1.61
N LYS A 329 -14.42 -36.68 1.07
CA LYS A 329 -13.20 -36.59 1.88
C LYS A 329 -12.90 -35.19 2.41
N LEU A 330 -13.64 -34.19 1.93
CA LEU A 330 -13.47 -32.78 2.30
C LEU A 330 -14.36 -32.36 3.47
N SER A 331 -15.36 -33.17 3.83
CA SER A 331 -16.45 -32.80 4.75
C SER A 331 -15.98 -32.42 6.15
N ASP A 332 -14.88 -33.03 6.63
CA ASP A 332 -14.34 -32.80 7.98
C ASP A 332 -13.24 -31.72 8.01
N ILE A 333 -12.88 -31.15 6.85
CA ILE A 333 -11.82 -30.14 6.76
C ILE A 333 -12.47 -28.76 6.85
N PRO A 334 -12.05 -27.92 7.82
CA PRO A 334 -12.50 -26.53 7.88
C PRO A 334 -12.24 -25.80 6.56
N GLU A 335 -13.17 -24.96 6.13
CA GLU A 335 -13.10 -24.22 4.85
C GLU A 335 -11.78 -23.46 4.68
N LEU A 336 -11.28 -22.86 5.76
CA LEU A 336 -9.98 -22.21 5.79
C LEU A 336 -8.83 -23.16 5.41
N GLU A 337 -8.82 -24.36 5.98
CA GLU A 337 -7.77 -25.35 5.74
C GLU A 337 -7.91 -26.01 4.36
N LEU A 338 -9.13 -26.04 3.81
CA LEU A 338 -9.39 -26.37 2.40
C LEU A 338 -8.71 -25.36 1.47
N LYS A 339 -9.02 -24.07 1.64
CA LYS A 339 -8.42 -22.98 0.85
C LYS A 339 -6.90 -22.99 0.95
N ARG A 340 -6.38 -23.00 2.19
CA ARG A 340 -4.94 -23.02 2.47
C ARG A 340 -4.25 -24.21 1.81
N GLY A 341 -4.87 -25.39 1.79
CA GLY A 341 -4.28 -26.56 1.15
C GLY A 341 -4.20 -26.47 -0.36
N VAL A 342 -5.23 -25.90 -0.98
CA VAL A 342 -5.20 -25.60 -2.41
C VAL A 342 -4.10 -24.58 -2.73
N ASP A 343 -3.97 -23.51 -1.94
CA ASP A 343 -2.90 -22.51 -2.11
C ASP A 343 -1.50 -23.14 -2.00
N GLN A 344 -1.29 -23.97 -0.96
CA GLN A 344 -0.03 -24.70 -0.75
C GLN A 344 0.27 -25.65 -1.91
N TYR A 345 -0.73 -26.36 -2.42
CA TYR A 345 -0.54 -27.32 -3.50
C TYR A 345 -0.27 -26.62 -4.84
N ILE A 346 -0.96 -25.50 -5.12
CA ILE A 346 -0.67 -24.65 -6.27
C ILE A 346 0.77 -24.12 -6.23
N LYS A 347 1.26 -23.69 -5.06
CA LYS A 347 2.65 -23.25 -4.89
C LYS A 347 3.63 -24.40 -5.13
N PHE A 348 3.33 -25.59 -4.61
CA PHE A 348 4.10 -26.81 -4.87
C PHE A 348 4.17 -27.13 -6.38
N LEU A 349 3.05 -27.04 -7.12
CA LEU A 349 3.03 -27.29 -8.57
C LEU A 349 3.92 -26.32 -9.37
N LYS A 350 4.14 -25.10 -8.87
CA LYS A 350 4.97 -24.09 -9.53
C LYS A 350 6.46 -24.25 -9.20
N ASP A 351 6.76 -24.39 -7.91
CA ASP A 351 8.13 -24.23 -7.41
C ASP A 351 8.73 -25.54 -6.89
N ASN A 352 7.97 -26.63 -6.88
CA ASN A 352 8.31 -27.94 -6.32
C ASN A 352 8.73 -27.87 -4.83
N ASN A 353 8.24 -26.87 -4.10
CA ASN A 353 8.54 -26.66 -2.69
C ASN A 353 7.38 -27.13 -1.81
N LYS A 354 7.66 -28.06 -0.89
CA LYS A 354 6.68 -28.55 0.09
C LYS A 354 6.68 -27.61 1.31
N PRO A 355 5.51 -27.17 1.81
CA PRO A 355 5.44 -26.32 2.99
C PRO A 355 5.86 -27.06 4.26
N ASP A 356 6.50 -26.37 5.20
CA ASP A 356 6.93 -26.92 6.49
C ASP A 356 5.73 -27.41 7.33
N LYS A 357 4.60 -26.73 7.22
CA LYS A 357 3.32 -27.11 7.84
C LYS A 357 2.26 -27.26 6.74
N CYS A 358 1.85 -28.50 6.49
CA CYS A 358 0.82 -28.84 5.50
C CYS A 358 -0.57 -28.70 6.12
N SER A 359 -1.54 -28.16 5.36
CA SER A 359 -2.94 -28.32 5.73
C SER A 359 -3.41 -29.75 5.43
N PRO A 360 -4.48 -30.25 6.09
CA PRO A 360 -5.09 -31.54 5.76
C PRO A 360 -5.46 -31.66 4.27
N MET A 361 -5.92 -30.58 3.66
CA MET A 361 -6.24 -30.55 2.23
C MET A 361 -5.00 -30.70 1.36
N PHE A 362 -3.86 -30.08 1.72
CA PHE A 362 -2.60 -30.30 1.00
C PHE A 362 -2.19 -31.77 1.03
N GLU A 363 -2.29 -32.42 2.19
CA GLU A 363 -1.92 -33.83 2.35
C GLU A 363 -2.79 -34.75 1.47
N LEU A 364 -4.11 -34.50 1.41
CA LEU A 364 -5.01 -35.22 0.52
C LEU A 364 -4.65 -35.03 -0.96
N LEU A 365 -4.29 -33.81 -1.36
CA LEU A 365 -3.90 -33.51 -2.74
C LEU A 365 -2.53 -34.11 -3.11
N PHE A 366 -1.64 -34.24 -2.13
CA PHE A 366 -0.30 -34.80 -2.31
C PHE A 366 -0.31 -36.33 -2.39
N SER A 367 -1.23 -36.99 -1.69
CA SER A 367 -1.50 -38.43 -1.82
C SER A 367 -2.03 -38.81 -3.21
#